data_AF-A0A5K1CP99-F1
#
_entry.id   AF-A0A5K1CP99-F1
#
_cell.length_a   1.000
_cell.length_b   1.000
_cell.length_c   1.000
_cell.angle_alpha   90.00
_cell.angle_beta   90.00
_cell.angle_gamma   90.00
#
_symmetry.space_group_name_H-M   'P 1'
#
loop_
_entity.id
_entity.type
_entity.pdbx_description
1 polymer ?
#
loop_
_entity_poly.entity_id
_entity_poly.type
_entity_poly.pdbx_seq_one_letter_code
_entity_poly.pdbx_strand_id
1 'polypeptide(L)'
;RFVPSEYGMDLARMAHAVLSPFRRTLEEKMVARKAIEDAGIPHTYISANCCAGYFVGGLCQPRTLLPPRDRIYLHGDGGIK
;
A
#
# COMPACT_ATOMS: atom_id res chain seq x y z
N ARG A 1 23.39 -0.99 0.00
CA ARG A 1 22.09 -1.71 0.14
C ARG A 1 21.01 -0.82 -0.46
N PHE A 2 20.27 -1.32 -1.44
CA PHE A 2 19.23 -0.58 -2.16
C PHE A 2 17.86 -0.74 -1.46
N VAL A 3 17.06 0.32 -1.42
CA VAL A 3 15.71 0.30 -0.83
C VAL A 3 14.73 0.88 -1.85
N PRO A 4 14.05 0.03 -2.64
CA PRO A 4 13.09 0.49 -3.64
C PRO A 4 11.81 1.04 -2.98
N SER A 5 11.03 1.79 -3.77
CA SER A 5 9.79 2.45 -3.33
C SER A 5 8.63 1.47 -3.08
N GLU A 6 8.74 0.65 -2.04
CA GLU A 6 7.74 -0.34 -1.64
C GLU A 6 6.70 0.25 -0.69
N TYR A 7 7.11 0.69 0.51
CA TYR A 7 6.42 1.50 1.54
C TYR A 7 4.90 1.37 1.70
N GLY A 8 4.33 0.21 1.36
CA GLY A 8 2.91 -0.09 1.45
C GLY A 8 2.70 -1.50 1.95
N MET A 9 1.77 -2.22 1.34
CA MET A 9 1.52 -3.64 1.61
C MET A 9 2.58 -4.57 1.00
N ASP A 10 2.78 -5.73 1.62
CA ASP A 10 3.63 -6.78 1.04
C ASP A 10 2.96 -7.39 -0.20
N LEU A 11 3.47 -7.01 -1.36
CA LEU A 11 2.95 -7.44 -2.66
C LEU A 11 3.01 -8.95 -2.86
N ALA A 12 4.01 -9.64 -2.28
CA ALA A 12 4.16 -11.09 -2.42
C ALA A 12 3.02 -11.85 -1.75
N ARG A 13 2.44 -11.28 -0.68
CA ARG A 13 1.33 -11.88 0.06
C ARG A 13 -0.03 -11.44 -0.44
N MET A 14 -0.13 -10.22 -0.97
CA MET A 14 -1.43 -9.57 -1.18
C MET A 14 -1.82 -9.36 -2.65
N ALA A 15 -1.02 -9.84 -3.62
CA ALA A 15 -1.34 -9.68 -5.03
C ALA A 15 -2.74 -10.15 -5.44
N HIS A 16 -3.25 -11.20 -4.81
CA HIS A 16 -4.58 -11.76 -5.08
C HIS A 16 -5.72 -10.84 -4.63
N ALA A 17 -5.49 -9.99 -3.61
CA ALA A 17 -6.51 -9.13 -3.01
C ALA A 17 -6.60 -7.74 -3.68
N VAL A 18 -5.63 -7.39 -4.53
CA VAL A 18 -5.62 -6.09 -5.21
C VAL A 18 -6.62 -6.08 -6.37
N LEU A 19 -7.59 -5.17 -6.27
CA LEU A 19 -8.62 -4.95 -7.29
C LEU A 19 -8.08 -4.18 -8.49
N SER A 20 -8.77 -4.32 -9.62
CA SER A 20 -8.42 -3.78 -10.94
C SER A 20 -7.90 -2.33 -10.97
N PRO A 21 -8.45 -1.33 -10.23
CA PRO A 21 -7.90 0.03 -10.29
C PRO A 21 -6.47 0.16 -9.74
N PHE A 22 -6.03 -0.77 -8.89
CA PHE A 22 -4.70 -0.73 -8.25
C PHE A 22 -3.76 -1.83 -8.74
N ARG A 23 -4.23 -2.75 -9.60
CA ARG A 23 -3.40 -3.85 -10.13
C ARG A 23 -2.18 -3.36 -10.90
N ARG A 24 -2.35 -2.31 -11.73
CA ARG A 24 -1.23 -1.75 -12.52
C ARG A 24 -0.05 -1.32 -11.64
N THR A 25 -0.33 -0.63 -10.53
CA THR A 25 0.72 -0.19 -9.59
C THR A 25 1.44 -1.37 -8.94
N LEU A 26 0.73 -2.47 -8.67
CA LEU A 26 1.35 -3.70 -8.16
C LEU A 26 2.27 -4.34 -9.22
N GLU A 27 1.79 -4.45 -10.46
CA GLU A 27 2.56 -5.02 -11.58
C GLU A 27 3.84 -4.21 -11.83
N GLU A 28 3.76 -2.88 -11.87
CA GLU A 28 4.91 -1.99 -12.03
C GLU A 28 5.97 -2.21 -10.94
N LYS A 29 5.56 -2.39 -9.67
CA LYS A 29 6.49 -2.71 -8.58
C LYS A 29 7.10 -4.10 -8.71
N MET A 30 6.33 -5.10 -9.13
CA MET A 30 6.85 -6.46 -9.36
C MET A 30 7.91 -6.50 -10.48
N VAL A 31 7.72 -5.70 -11.54
CA VAL A 31 8.75 -5.53 -12.59
C VAL A 31 10.04 -4.94 -12.00
N ALA A 32 9.92 -3.93 -11.13
CA ALA A 32 11.08 -3.36 -10.46
C ALA A 32 11.79 -4.37 -9.54
N ARG A 33 11.04 -5.16 -8.74
CA ARG A 33 11.60 -6.23 -7.90
C ARG A 33 12.41 -7.23 -8.72
N LYS A 34 11.82 -7.73 -9.80
CA LYS A 34 12.48 -8.67 -10.70
C LYS A 34 13.77 -8.08 -11.28
N ALA A 35 13.76 -6.83 -11.74
CA ALA A 35 14.96 -6.19 -12.27
C ALA A 35 16.08 -6.05 -11.23
N ILE A 36 15.73 -5.77 -9.97
CA ILE A 36 16.70 -5.67 -8.86
C ILE A 36 17.31 -7.05 -8.55
N GLU A 37 16.47 -8.09 -8.54
CA GLU A 37 16.87 -9.48 -8.28
C GLU A 37 17.74 -10.04 -9.41
N ASP A 38 17.33 -9.86 -10.67
CA ASP A 38 18.07 -10.30 -11.86
C ASP A 38 19.44 -9.61 -11.95
N ALA A 39 19.55 -8.36 -11.46
CA ALA A 39 20.81 -7.62 -11.40
C ALA A 39 21.70 -7.99 -10.19
N GLY A 40 21.24 -8.86 -9.28
CA GLY A 40 21.99 -9.27 -8.09
C GLY A 40 22.24 -8.14 -7.09
N ILE A 41 21.44 -7.07 -7.10
CA ILE A 41 21.65 -5.89 -6.25
C ILE A 41 21.25 -6.23 -4.80
N PRO A 42 22.12 -6.05 -3.79
CA PRO A 42 21.74 -6.25 -2.39
C PRO A 42 20.65 -5.24 -1.96
N HIS A 43 19.45 -5.72 -1.65
CA HIS A 43 18.28 -4.88 -1.44
C HIS A 43 17.48 -5.20 -0.17
N THR A 44 16.49 -4.36 0.15
CA THR A 44 15.51 -4.59 1.21
C THR A 44 14.17 -4.02 0.81
N TYR A 45 13.14 -4.86 0.70
CA TYR A 45 11.77 -4.43 0.48
C TYR A 45 11.12 -4.09 1.84
N ILE A 46 10.61 -2.87 1.97
CA ILE A 46 9.97 -2.40 3.21
C ILE A 46 8.45 -2.39 3.03
N SER A 47 7.75 -3.23 3.78
CA SER A 47 6.28 -3.18 3.92
C SER A 47 5.94 -2.28 5.11
N ALA A 48 5.64 -1.01 4.83
CA ALA A 48 5.32 0.00 5.86
C ALA A 48 3.81 0.15 6.14
N ASN A 49 2.96 -0.61 5.42
CA ASN A 49 1.51 -0.60 5.52
C ASN A 49 0.92 0.82 5.32
N CYS A 50 -0.08 1.17 6.11
CA CYS A 50 -0.84 2.40 5.97
C CYS A 50 -0.12 3.58 6.62
N CYS A 51 0.25 4.59 5.84
CA CYS A 51 0.81 5.84 6.38
C CYS A 51 -0.23 6.57 7.25
N ALA A 52 0.12 6.83 8.51
CA ALA A 52 -0.80 7.43 9.49
C ALA A 52 -1.41 8.75 9.02
N GLY A 53 -0.65 9.63 8.38
CA GLY A 53 -1.14 10.91 7.88
C GLY A 53 -2.21 10.79 6.79
N TYR A 54 -2.16 9.73 5.98
CA TYR A 54 -3.15 9.47 4.93
C TYR A 54 -4.35 8.67 5.45
N PHE A 55 -4.11 7.62 6.22
CA PHE A 55 -5.15 6.69 6.63
C PHE A 55 -5.81 7.08 7.95
N VAL A 56 -5.03 7.29 9.01
CA VAL A 56 -5.58 7.68 10.33
C VAL A 56 -6.03 9.13 10.32
N GLY A 57 -5.26 10.03 9.68
CA GLY A 57 -5.58 11.45 9.60
C GLY A 57 -6.95 11.73 9.00
N GLY A 58 -7.28 11.08 7.87
CA GLY A 58 -8.59 11.20 7.23
C GLY A 58 -9.62 10.15 7.66
N LEU A 59 -9.33 9.28 8.63
CA LEU A 59 -10.15 8.10 8.98
C LEU A 59 -10.53 7.23 7.76
N CYS A 60 -9.58 7.01 6.85
CA CYS A 60 -9.75 6.29 5.58
C CYS A 60 -10.85 6.87 4.68
N GLN A 61 -11.18 8.16 4.84
CA GLN A 61 -12.17 8.85 4.01
C GLN A 61 -11.48 9.47 2.79
N PRO A 62 -12.07 9.34 1.58
CA PRO A 62 -11.51 9.97 0.40
C PRO A 62 -11.60 11.50 0.50
N ARG A 63 -10.65 12.21 -0.14
CA ARG A 63 -10.60 13.68 -0.31
C ARG A 63 -10.24 14.52 0.92
N THR A 64 -10.01 13.93 2.09
CA THR A 64 -9.56 14.68 3.28
C THR A 64 -8.40 13.97 3.98
N LEU A 65 -7.46 14.76 4.50
CA LEU A 65 -6.39 14.29 5.41
C LEU A 65 -6.71 14.61 6.88
N LEU A 66 -7.82 15.32 7.12
CA LEU A 66 -8.33 15.64 8.44
C LEU A 66 -9.60 14.81 8.72
N PRO A 67 -9.87 14.44 9.97
CA PRO A 67 -11.02 13.60 10.29
C PRO A 67 -12.31 14.39 10.06
N PRO A 68 -13.29 13.85 9.33
CA PRO A 68 -14.60 14.49 9.22
C PRO A 68 -15.28 14.60 10.59
N ARG A 69 -16.03 15.68 10.80
CA ARG A 69 -16.72 15.94 12.08
C ARG A 69 -18.18 15.49 12.07
N ASP A 70 -18.80 15.38 10.90
CA ASP A 70 -20.25 15.17 10.79
C ASP A 70 -20.60 13.70 10.52
N ARG A 71 -19.94 13.08 9.54
CA ARG A 71 -20.23 11.71 9.08
C ARG A 71 -18.97 11.03 8.59
N ILE A 72 -18.90 9.72 8.78
CA ILE A 72 -17.86 8.84 8.23
C ILE A 72 -18.51 7.67 7.49
N TYR A 73 -17.82 7.13 6.50
CA TYR A 73 -18.18 5.89 5.83
C TYR A 73 -17.31 4.75 6.34
N LEU A 74 -17.94 3.71 6.88
CA LEU A 74 -17.26 2.48 7.25
C LEU A 74 -17.17 1.56 6.04
N HIS A 75 -15.95 1.12 5.70
CA HIS A 75 -15.75 0.14 4.63
C HIS A 75 -15.98 -1.27 5.20
N GLY A 76 -17.00 -1.97 4.70
CA GLY A 76 -17.42 -3.26 5.25
C GLY A 76 -18.13 -3.11 6.60
N ASP A 77 -17.88 -4.03 7.53
CA ASP A 77 -18.45 -4.03 8.88
C ASP A 77 -17.53 -3.40 9.94
N GLY A 78 -16.29 -3.03 9.56
CA GLY A 78 -15.28 -2.49 10.47
C GLY A 78 -14.67 -3.49 11.45
N GLY A 79 -14.93 -4.79 11.29
CA GLY A 79 -14.45 -5.85 12.19
C GLY A 79 -13.04 -6.37 11.88
N ILE A 80 -12.44 -5.94 10.77
CA ILE A 80 -11.11 -6.39 10.35
C ILE A 80 -10.03 -5.73 11.22
N LYS A 81 -9.11 -6.56 11.75
CA LYS A 81 -7.98 -6.17 12.58
C LYS A 81 -6.66 -6.47 11.89
#